data_AF-A0A7S1D853-F1
#
_entry.id   AF-A0A7S1D853-F1
#
_cell.length_a   1.000
_cell.length_b   1.000
_cell.length_c   1.000
_cell.angle_alpha   90.00
_cell.angle_beta   90.00
_cell.angle_gamma   90.00
#
_symmetry.space_group_name_H-M   'P 1'
#
loop_
_entity.id
_entity.type
_entity.pdbx_description
1 polymer ?
#
loop_
_entity_poly.entity_id
_entity_poly.type
_entity_poly.pdbx_seq_one_letter_code
_entity_poly.pdbx_strand_id
1 'polypeptide(L)'
;DDNHTVAVMRILNNIASVAYQKGTEKYIFTLASLQLVRISLNDGLSKMSAYGFSCFAATLAFLDDRDEAYRFAKVSLDLIAKLKAKEVESRTVSALYHLVIHWKEPFQDCIDGFKRAFQTGMATGDIPASFLSASGAISLAHHCGNPLSETINRLRALCRQMKEFKQEESLRGILPFFQVVLNLSGNSEDPSALEGEAMDMLIGAHSVAEKDSVNGRLECSAKLALAYYFEKWDLAEYLLPLVAGKYKPASAHYSAFQGAFASGMANYELFRRQGDRKYRRRADALVKKMSGWVENGGVNCAAPLLIMRAEGMAVTSGSMNDTLAA
;
A
#
# COMPACT_ATOMS: atom_id res chain seq x y z
N ASP A 1 33.73 -14.21 -0.06
CA ASP A 1 32.63 -14.51 -0.98
C ASP A 1 32.72 -15.93 -1.49
N ASP A 2 32.08 -16.86 -0.80
CA ASP A 2 31.78 -18.16 -1.41
C ASP A 2 30.71 -17.95 -2.49
N ASN A 3 31.05 -18.23 -3.74
CA ASN A 3 30.14 -18.12 -4.88
C ASN A 3 28.85 -18.92 -4.68
N HIS A 4 28.90 -20.00 -3.89
CA HIS A 4 27.72 -20.79 -3.55
C HIS A 4 26.77 -20.02 -2.62
N THR A 5 27.26 -19.43 -1.53
CA THR A 5 26.45 -18.64 -0.59
C THR A 5 25.74 -17.48 -1.28
N VAL A 6 26.45 -16.73 -2.13
CA VAL A 6 25.84 -15.62 -2.88
C VAL A 6 24.76 -16.12 -3.85
N ALA A 7 24.96 -17.27 -4.49
CA ALA A 7 23.96 -17.87 -5.37
C ALA A 7 22.69 -18.28 -4.59
N VAL A 8 22.83 -18.86 -3.40
CA VAL A 8 21.72 -19.20 -2.50
C VAL A 8 20.94 -17.93 -2.12
N MET A 9 21.64 -16.86 -1.71
CA MET A 9 20.98 -15.59 -1.37
C MET A 9 20.22 -14.98 -2.56
N ARG A 10 20.76 -15.08 -3.78
CA ARG A 10 20.06 -14.60 -4.98
C ARG A 10 18.75 -15.37 -5.23
N ILE A 11 18.76 -16.69 -5.03
CA ILE A 11 17.56 -17.52 -5.14
C ILE A 11 16.54 -17.12 -4.07
N LEU A 12 16.97 -16.98 -2.81
CA LEU A 12 16.12 -16.57 -1.70
C LEU A 12 15.50 -15.18 -1.92
N ASN A 13 16.25 -14.22 -2.45
CA ASN A 13 15.75 -12.89 -2.80
C ASN A 13 14.58 -12.97 -3.81
N ASN A 14 14.73 -13.80 -4.84
CA ASN A 14 13.67 -13.99 -5.84
C ASN A 14 12.45 -14.71 -5.24
N ILE A 15 12.67 -15.74 -4.42
CA ILE A 15 11.58 -16.44 -3.70
C ILE A 15 10.81 -15.45 -2.81
N ALA A 16 11.50 -14.61 -2.04
CA ALA A 16 10.88 -13.61 -1.19
C ALA A 16 10.02 -12.63 -2.01
N SER A 17 10.56 -12.10 -3.12
CA SER A 17 9.83 -11.20 -4.00
C SER A 17 8.54 -11.81 -4.54
N VAL A 18 8.60 -13.04 -5.06
CA VAL A 18 7.43 -13.73 -5.63
C VAL A 18 6.41 -14.10 -4.55
N ALA A 19 6.88 -14.59 -3.40
CA ALA A 19 6.02 -14.98 -2.28
C ALA A 19 5.20 -13.79 -1.75
N TYR A 20 5.79 -12.60 -1.66
CA TYR A 20 5.08 -11.39 -1.26
C TYR A 20 3.97 -11.01 -2.25
N GLN A 21 4.25 -11.10 -3.55
CA GLN A 21 3.31 -10.69 -4.60
C GLN A 21 2.11 -11.63 -4.69
N LYS A 22 2.34 -12.95 -4.68
CA LYS A 22 1.27 -13.93 -4.84
C LYS A 22 0.45 -14.14 -3.57
N GLY A 23 1.02 -13.94 -2.38
CA GLY A 23 0.28 -14.10 -1.11
C GLY A 23 -0.20 -15.53 -0.81
N THR A 24 0.12 -16.50 -1.68
CA THR A 24 -0.36 -17.89 -1.64
C THR A 24 0.25 -18.70 -0.51
N GLU A 25 1.40 -18.28 0.05
CA GLU A 25 2.08 -19.00 1.12
C GLU A 25 2.53 -18.06 2.24
N LYS A 26 1.71 -18.02 3.31
CA LYS A 26 1.74 -17.00 4.38
C LYS A 26 3.09 -16.82 5.07
N TYR A 27 3.95 -17.82 5.04
CA TYR A 27 5.21 -17.82 5.77
C TYR A 27 6.46 -17.79 4.89
N ILE A 28 6.36 -18.03 3.57
CA ILE A 28 7.55 -18.14 2.71
C ILE A 28 8.34 -16.83 2.68
N PHE A 29 7.65 -15.69 2.56
CA PHE A 29 8.31 -14.37 2.60
C PHE A 29 9.13 -14.20 3.90
N THR A 30 8.51 -14.49 5.04
CA THR A 30 9.13 -14.35 6.36
C THR A 30 10.28 -15.33 6.56
N LEU A 31 10.13 -16.59 6.14
CA LEU A 31 11.20 -17.59 6.26
C LEU A 31 12.39 -17.22 5.36
N ALA A 32 12.12 -16.76 4.13
CA ALA A 32 13.16 -16.29 3.24
C ALA A 32 13.87 -15.04 3.78
N SER A 33 13.15 -14.08 4.35
CA SER A 33 13.73 -12.87 4.95
C SER A 33 14.65 -13.20 6.13
N LEU A 34 14.20 -14.07 7.04
CA LEU A 34 14.99 -14.53 8.18
C LEU A 34 16.23 -15.30 7.73
N GLN A 35 16.11 -16.16 6.72
CA GLN A 35 17.25 -16.92 6.21
C GLN A 35 18.28 -16.01 5.52
N LEU A 36 17.85 -14.99 4.77
CA LEU A 36 18.74 -14.00 4.17
C LEU A 36 19.54 -13.22 5.21
N VAL A 37 18.89 -12.80 6.30
CA VAL A 37 19.56 -12.12 7.42
C VAL A 37 20.52 -13.08 8.13
N ARG A 38 20.10 -14.32 8.42
CA ARG A 38 20.95 -15.32 9.07
C ARG A 38 22.23 -15.59 8.28
N ILE A 39 22.13 -15.78 6.97
CA ILE A 39 23.30 -15.96 6.09
C ILE A 39 24.18 -14.71 6.15
N SER A 40 23.59 -13.51 6.05
CA SER A 40 24.34 -12.25 6.09
C SER A 40 25.11 -12.03 7.39
N LEU A 41 24.59 -12.53 8.52
CA LEU A 41 25.22 -12.41 9.83
C LEU A 41 26.30 -13.48 10.07
N ASN A 42 26.10 -14.71 9.58
CA ASN A 42 27.01 -15.82 9.81
C ASN A 42 28.17 -15.86 8.80
N ASP A 43 27.87 -15.59 7.53
CA ASP A 43 28.80 -15.80 6.41
C ASP A 43 29.37 -14.48 5.87
N GLY A 44 28.91 -13.36 6.43
CA GLY A 44 29.30 -12.01 6.05
C GLY A 44 28.32 -11.33 5.09
N LEU A 45 28.49 -10.01 4.94
CA LEU A 45 27.63 -9.17 4.12
C LEU A 45 27.98 -9.31 2.63
N SER A 46 26.96 -9.49 1.80
CA SER A 46 27.05 -9.42 0.34
C SER A 46 26.08 -8.38 -0.21
N LYS A 47 26.17 -8.05 -1.50
CA LYS A 47 25.19 -7.15 -2.14
C LYS A 47 23.75 -7.61 -1.95
N MET A 48 23.51 -8.93 -1.89
CA MET A 48 22.19 -9.50 -1.66
C MET A 48 21.65 -9.22 -0.25
N SER A 49 22.53 -8.97 0.72
CA SER A 49 22.16 -8.64 2.11
C SER A 49 21.31 -7.37 2.18
N ALA A 50 21.54 -6.37 1.30
CA ALA A 50 20.74 -5.15 1.29
C ALA A 50 19.24 -5.47 1.14
N TYR A 51 18.88 -6.31 0.18
CA TYR A 51 17.49 -6.75 0.00
C TYR A 51 17.01 -7.62 1.16
N GLY A 52 17.84 -8.54 1.67
CA GLY A 52 17.52 -9.37 2.82
C GLY A 52 17.09 -8.55 4.06
N PHE A 53 17.85 -7.51 4.40
CA PHE A 53 17.51 -6.60 5.49
C PHE A 53 16.25 -5.77 5.19
N SER A 54 15.96 -5.43 3.93
CA SER A 54 14.68 -4.79 3.58
C SER A 54 13.48 -5.71 3.76
N CYS A 55 13.61 -7.00 3.39
CA CYS A 55 12.56 -7.98 3.64
C CYS A 55 12.34 -8.18 5.14
N PHE A 56 13.41 -8.18 5.92
CA PHE A 56 13.30 -8.26 7.38
C PHE A 56 12.62 -7.03 7.99
N ALA A 57 12.97 -5.83 7.53
CA ALA A 57 12.26 -4.60 7.90
C ALA A 57 10.75 -4.68 7.58
N ALA A 58 10.40 -5.18 6.39
CA ALA A 58 9.01 -5.41 6.02
C ALA A 58 8.32 -6.45 6.94
N THR A 59 9.01 -7.55 7.29
CA THR A 59 8.50 -8.54 8.26
C THR A 59 8.19 -7.89 9.61
N LEU A 60 9.07 -7.05 10.13
CA LEU A 60 8.85 -6.32 11.39
C LEU A 60 7.63 -5.38 11.28
N ALA A 61 7.48 -4.68 10.15
CA ALA A 61 6.30 -3.85 9.89
C ALA A 61 5.00 -4.67 9.86
N PHE A 62 5.02 -5.90 9.33
CA PHE A 62 3.86 -6.82 9.36
C PHE A 62 3.49 -7.29 10.78
N LEU A 63 4.46 -7.26 11.70
CA LEU A 63 4.29 -7.57 13.11
C LEU A 63 3.97 -6.32 13.94
N ASP A 64 3.69 -5.19 13.29
CA ASP A 64 3.43 -3.89 13.91
C ASP A 64 4.62 -3.27 14.68
N ASP A 65 5.83 -3.86 14.59
CA ASP A 65 7.07 -3.31 15.16
C ASP A 65 7.70 -2.29 14.19
N ARG A 66 7.10 -1.10 14.15
CA ARG A 66 7.43 -0.04 13.18
C ARG A 66 8.76 0.66 13.47
N ASP A 67 9.15 0.76 14.74
CA ASP A 67 10.41 1.40 15.14
C ASP A 67 11.59 0.55 14.66
N GLU A 68 11.54 -0.74 14.94
CA GLU A 68 12.60 -1.65 14.53
C GLU A 68 12.59 -1.87 13.01
N ALA A 69 11.41 -1.92 12.39
CA ALA A 69 11.29 -1.92 10.93
C ALA A 69 12.00 -0.71 10.31
N TYR A 70 11.76 0.50 10.83
CA TYR A 70 12.40 1.71 10.34
C TYR A 70 13.92 1.68 10.53
N ARG A 71 14.39 1.21 11.70
CA ARG A 71 15.81 1.03 11.98
C ARG A 71 16.49 0.12 10.94
N PHE A 72 15.89 -1.04 10.66
CA PHE A 72 16.41 -1.96 9.65
C PHE A 72 16.24 -1.47 8.21
N ALA A 73 15.24 -0.64 7.93
CA ALA A 73 15.13 0.05 6.65
C ALA A 73 16.34 0.95 6.40
N LYS A 74 16.77 1.72 7.40
CA LYS A 74 17.99 2.54 7.32
C LYS A 74 19.25 1.69 7.15
N VAL A 75 19.38 0.59 7.88
CA VAL A 75 20.48 -0.37 7.69
C VAL A 75 20.52 -0.87 6.24
N SER A 76 19.38 -1.28 5.69
CA SER A 76 19.28 -1.78 4.32
C SER A 76 19.69 -0.70 3.29
N LEU A 77 19.23 0.54 3.45
CA LEU A 77 19.60 1.66 2.57
C LEU A 77 21.11 1.98 2.64
N ASP A 78 21.69 1.95 3.85
CA ASP A 78 23.13 2.16 4.05
C ASP A 78 23.96 1.05 3.38
N LEU A 79 23.49 -0.20 3.44
CA LEU A 79 24.15 -1.33 2.80
C LEU A 79 24.17 -1.21 1.27
N ILE A 80 23.13 -0.64 0.66
CA ILE A 80 23.15 -0.34 -0.79
C ILE A 80 24.35 0.54 -1.14
N ALA A 81 24.56 1.61 -0.38
CA ALA A 81 25.66 2.54 -0.61
C ALA A 81 27.02 1.91 -0.31
N LYS A 82 27.17 1.27 0.85
CA LYS A 82 28.44 0.67 1.30
C LYS A 82 28.91 -0.47 0.39
N LEU A 83 27.99 -1.33 -0.04
CA LEU A 83 28.30 -2.50 -0.87
C LEU A 83 28.19 -2.24 -2.37
N LYS A 84 27.81 -1.00 -2.75
CA LYS A 84 27.53 -0.61 -4.14
C LYS A 84 26.55 -1.58 -4.82
N ALA A 85 25.50 -1.96 -4.09
CA ALA A 85 24.59 -3.05 -4.45
C ALA A 85 23.52 -2.64 -5.48
N LYS A 86 23.93 -2.01 -6.59
CA LYS A 86 23.03 -1.48 -7.62
C LYS A 86 22.05 -2.54 -8.17
N GLU A 87 22.50 -3.78 -8.28
CA GLU A 87 21.72 -4.92 -8.80
C GLU A 87 20.48 -5.28 -7.97
N VAL A 88 20.41 -4.89 -6.70
CA VAL A 88 19.22 -5.06 -5.85
C VAL A 88 18.64 -3.75 -5.35
N GLU A 89 19.22 -2.61 -5.72
CA GLU A 89 18.84 -1.30 -5.19
C GLU A 89 17.38 -0.96 -5.48
N SER A 90 16.93 -1.13 -6.73
CA SER A 90 15.57 -0.79 -7.14
C SER A 90 14.51 -1.49 -6.29
N ARG A 91 14.53 -2.83 -6.24
CA ARG A 91 13.60 -3.62 -5.41
C ARG A 91 13.73 -3.34 -3.91
N THR A 92 14.94 -3.11 -3.41
CA THR A 92 15.18 -2.83 -1.99
C THR A 92 14.54 -1.51 -1.60
N VAL A 93 14.86 -0.43 -2.33
CA VAL A 93 14.28 0.90 -2.10
C VAL A 93 12.76 0.84 -2.32
N SER A 94 12.29 0.23 -3.41
CA SER A 94 10.85 0.12 -3.68
C SER A 94 10.10 -0.53 -2.52
N ALA A 95 10.57 -1.67 -2.01
CA ALA A 95 9.93 -2.39 -0.90
C ALA A 95 9.89 -1.53 0.37
N LEU A 96 11.00 -0.88 0.73
CA LEU A 96 11.08 -0.07 1.95
C LEU A 96 10.13 1.12 1.91
N TYR A 97 10.03 1.82 0.78
CA TYR A 97 9.13 2.97 0.67
C TYR A 97 7.66 2.55 0.61
N HIS A 98 7.33 1.40 0.00
CA HIS A 98 5.97 0.86 0.01
C HIS A 98 5.50 0.39 1.39
N LEU A 99 6.41 -0.13 2.23
CA LEU A 99 6.05 -0.92 3.41
C LEU A 99 6.50 -0.35 4.75
N VAL A 100 7.51 0.53 4.78
CA VAL A 100 8.20 0.87 6.02
C VAL A 100 8.40 2.38 6.18
N ILE A 101 9.13 3.02 5.26
CA ILE A 101 9.61 4.40 5.43
C ILE A 101 8.47 5.40 5.61
N HIS A 102 7.39 5.25 4.85
CA HIS A 102 6.23 6.13 4.88
C HIS A 102 5.46 6.13 6.22
N TRP A 103 5.73 5.18 7.12
CA TRP A 103 5.18 5.25 8.47
C TRP A 103 5.83 6.38 9.26
N LYS A 104 7.13 6.64 9.06
CA LYS A 104 7.90 7.60 9.85
C LYS A 104 8.21 8.90 9.11
N GLU A 105 8.11 8.89 7.78
CA GLU A 105 8.43 10.03 6.94
C GLU A 105 7.19 10.54 6.18
N PRO A 106 7.02 11.85 6.01
CA PRO A 106 5.95 12.42 5.19
C PRO A 106 5.97 11.86 3.75
N PHE A 107 4.80 11.75 3.12
CA PHE A 107 4.73 11.25 1.74
C PHE A 107 5.53 12.08 0.75
N GLN A 108 5.61 13.40 0.95
CA GLN A 108 6.38 14.31 0.11
C GLN A 108 7.85 13.87 0.04
N ASP A 109 8.43 13.53 1.19
CA ASP A 109 9.82 13.11 1.33
C ASP A 109 10.06 11.69 0.78
N CYS A 110 9.00 10.89 0.70
CA CYS A 110 9.04 9.53 0.18
C CYS A 110 9.10 9.46 -1.36
N ILE A 111 8.62 10.49 -2.06
CA ILE A 111 8.48 10.48 -3.53
C ILE A 111 9.84 10.31 -4.23
N ASP A 112 10.88 10.98 -3.74
CA ASP A 112 12.19 10.94 -4.39
C ASP A 112 12.90 9.60 -4.21
N GLY A 113 12.62 8.88 -3.12
CA GLY A 113 13.03 7.48 -2.94
C GLY A 113 12.48 6.59 -4.05
N PHE A 114 11.19 6.73 -4.37
CA PHE A 114 10.57 6.00 -5.47
C PHE A 114 11.14 6.38 -6.84
N LYS A 115 11.38 7.67 -7.11
CA LYS A 115 12.01 8.10 -8.36
C LYS A 115 13.41 7.49 -8.53
N ARG A 116 14.22 7.48 -7.46
CA ARG A 116 15.54 6.85 -7.46
C ARG A 116 15.45 5.35 -7.74
N ALA A 117 14.51 4.64 -7.11
CA ALA A 117 14.28 3.22 -7.34
C ALA A 117 13.89 2.93 -8.79
N PHE A 118 13.00 3.75 -9.38
CA PHE A 118 12.64 3.66 -10.79
C PHE A 118 13.84 3.85 -11.71
N GLN A 119 14.59 4.93 -11.54
CA GLN A 119 15.76 5.23 -12.37
C GLN A 119 16.83 4.12 -12.30
N THR A 120 17.12 3.65 -11.09
CA THR A 120 18.11 2.59 -10.90
C THR A 120 17.64 1.28 -11.52
N GLY A 121 16.38 0.91 -11.32
CA GLY A 121 15.84 -0.34 -11.87
C GLY A 121 15.80 -0.34 -13.39
N MET A 122 15.45 0.79 -14.02
CA MET A 122 15.51 0.92 -15.48
C MET A 122 16.95 0.78 -15.99
N ALA A 123 17.93 1.33 -15.28
CA ALA A 123 19.34 1.22 -15.64
C ALA A 123 19.94 -0.18 -15.41
N THR A 124 19.42 -0.95 -14.45
CA THR A 124 19.94 -2.28 -14.09
C THR A 124 19.09 -3.44 -14.61
N GLY A 125 17.98 -3.16 -15.30
CA GLY A 125 17.06 -4.17 -15.81
C GLY A 125 16.09 -4.76 -14.77
N ASP A 126 15.96 -4.16 -13.59
CA ASP A 126 14.95 -4.56 -12.59
C ASP A 126 13.59 -3.92 -12.93
N ILE A 127 13.05 -4.33 -14.09
CA ILE A 127 11.86 -3.73 -14.70
C ILE A 127 10.63 -3.79 -13.78
N PRO A 128 10.31 -4.93 -13.12
CA PRO A 128 9.15 -4.99 -12.22
C PRO A 128 9.23 -4.00 -11.06
N ALA A 129 10.40 -3.91 -10.40
CA ALA A 129 10.61 -2.98 -9.30
C ALA A 129 10.57 -1.51 -9.76
N SER A 130 10.99 -1.25 -11.01
CA SER A 130 10.93 0.08 -11.61
C SER A 130 9.48 0.54 -11.72
N PHE A 131 8.63 -0.24 -12.40
CA PHE A 131 7.23 0.13 -12.59
C PHE A 131 6.45 0.21 -11.29
N LEU A 132 6.72 -0.68 -10.32
CA LEU A 132 6.14 -0.57 -8.98
C LEU A 132 6.54 0.75 -8.30
N SER A 133 7.81 1.18 -8.43
CA SER A 133 8.29 2.43 -7.87
C SER A 133 7.66 3.65 -8.55
N ALA A 134 7.52 3.65 -9.87
CA ALA A 134 6.83 4.72 -10.59
C ALA A 134 5.35 4.84 -10.16
N SER A 135 4.66 3.71 -9.99
CA SER A 135 3.30 3.66 -9.43
C SER A 135 3.23 4.27 -8.03
N GLY A 136 4.17 3.91 -7.14
CA GLY A 136 4.27 4.48 -5.79
C GLY A 136 4.50 6.00 -5.81
N ALA A 137 5.42 6.49 -6.65
CA ALA A 137 5.69 7.91 -6.79
C ALA A 137 4.47 8.72 -7.26
N ILE A 138 3.73 8.21 -8.25
CA ILE A 138 2.51 8.89 -8.75
C ILE A 138 1.41 8.86 -7.69
N SER A 139 1.20 7.72 -7.03
CA SER A 139 0.18 7.58 -5.99
C SER A 139 0.46 8.52 -4.81
N LEU A 140 1.69 8.57 -4.31
CA LEU A 140 2.04 9.49 -3.23
C LEU A 140 1.90 10.96 -3.63
N ALA A 141 2.30 11.33 -4.85
CA ALA A 141 2.11 12.69 -5.35
C ALA A 141 0.63 13.09 -5.39
N HIS A 142 -0.25 12.18 -5.80
CA HIS A 142 -1.70 12.40 -5.72
C HIS A 142 -2.17 12.62 -4.28
N HIS A 143 -1.70 11.83 -3.31
CA HIS A 143 -2.02 12.05 -1.89
C HIS A 143 -1.43 13.34 -1.31
N CYS A 144 -0.40 13.90 -1.94
CA CYS A 144 0.16 15.20 -1.59
C CYS A 144 -0.59 16.37 -2.26
N GLY A 145 -1.68 16.11 -3.00
CA GLY A 145 -2.52 17.14 -3.60
C GLY A 145 -2.13 17.52 -5.03
N ASN A 146 -1.35 16.71 -5.75
CA ASN A 146 -1.10 16.97 -7.17
C ASN A 146 -2.42 17.03 -7.96
N PRO A 147 -2.54 17.93 -8.97
CA PRO A 147 -3.73 18.04 -9.79
C PRO A 147 -4.14 16.72 -10.45
N LEU A 148 -5.45 16.46 -10.51
CA LEU A 148 -5.98 15.24 -11.13
C LEU A 148 -5.58 15.12 -12.60
N SER A 149 -5.60 16.22 -13.35
CA SER A 149 -5.20 16.24 -14.77
C SER A 149 -3.74 15.82 -14.99
N GLU A 150 -2.82 16.31 -14.15
CA GLU A 150 -1.41 15.88 -14.18
C GLU A 150 -1.28 14.39 -13.83
N THR A 151 -2.00 13.96 -12.79
CA THR A 151 -2.00 12.57 -12.33
C THR A 151 -2.49 11.62 -13.43
N ILE A 152 -3.59 11.95 -14.11
CA ILE A 152 -4.14 11.21 -15.26
C ILE A 152 -3.12 11.07 -16.38
N ASN A 153 -2.47 12.17 -16.77
CA ASN A 153 -1.48 12.15 -17.85
C ASN A 153 -0.29 11.24 -17.52
N ARG A 154 0.19 11.29 -16.26
CA ARG A 154 1.29 10.44 -15.78
C ARG A 154 0.89 8.97 -15.73
N LEU A 155 -0.31 8.65 -15.23
CA LEU A 155 -0.83 7.28 -15.18
C LEU A 155 -1.04 6.71 -16.58
N ARG A 156 -1.63 7.48 -17.51
CA ARG A 156 -1.81 7.05 -18.90
C ARG A 156 -0.48 6.77 -19.59
N ALA A 157 0.54 7.60 -19.36
CA ALA A 157 1.89 7.36 -19.87
C ALA A 157 2.51 6.09 -19.25
N LEU A 158 2.39 5.92 -17.94
CA LEU A 158 2.94 4.77 -17.22
C LEU A 158 2.27 3.45 -17.65
N CYS A 159 0.94 3.41 -17.77
CA CYS A 159 0.20 2.24 -18.20
C CYS A 159 0.55 1.83 -19.64
N ARG A 160 0.79 2.79 -20.55
CA ARG A 160 1.29 2.49 -21.90
C ARG A 160 2.67 1.82 -21.85
N GLN A 161 3.61 2.39 -21.08
CA GLN A 161 4.93 1.79 -20.91
C GLN A 161 4.85 0.39 -20.28
N MET A 162 4.01 0.18 -19.27
CA MET A 162 3.82 -1.15 -18.67
C MET A 162 3.33 -2.17 -19.69
N LYS A 163 2.44 -1.79 -20.62
CA LYS A 163 2.00 -2.67 -21.72
C LYS A 163 3.15 -2.99 -22.68
N GLU A 164 3.92 -1.99 -23.10
CA GLU A 164 5.09 -2.17 -23.98
C GLU A 164 6.14 -3.12 -23.37
N PHE A 165 6.39 -3.00 -22.07
CA PHE A 165 7.30 -3.85 -21.31
C PHE A 165 6.68 -5.17 -20.82
N LYS A 166 5.42 -5.47 -21.19
CA LYS A 166 4.69 -6.69 -20.81
C LYS A 166 4.59 -6.91 -19.30
N GLN A 167 4.44 -5.82 -18.53
CA GLN A 167 4.35 -5.84 -17.06
C GLN A 167 2.90 -5.94 -16.59
N GLU A 168 2.24 -7.06 -16.92
CA GLU A 168 0.81 -7.27 -16.66
C GLU A 168 0.44 -7.18 -15.17
N GLU A 169 1.27 -7.73 -14.28
CA GLU A 169 1.02 -7.68 -12.83
C GLU A 169 1.11 -6.25 -12.27
N SER A 170 2.07 -5.46 -12.76
CA SER A 170 2.21 -4.05 -12.37
C SER A 170 1.03 -3.22 -12.89
N LEU A 171 0.60 -3.50 -14.13
CA LEU A 171 -0.57 -2.89 -14.72
C LEU A 171 -1.83 -3.20 -13.89
N ARG A 172 -2.06 -4.48 -13.57
CA ARG A 172 -3.20 -4.91 -12.72
C ARG A 172 -3.24 -4.18 -11.38
N GLY A 173 -2.09 -3.93 -10.77
CA GLY A 173 -2.01 -3.22 -9.48
C GLY A 173 -2.37 -1.74 -9.55
N ILE A 174 -2.04 -1.04 -10.65
CA ILE A 174 -2.21 0.42 -10.76
C ILE A 174 -3.54 0.85 -11.40
N LEU A 175 -4.15 0.00 -12.23
CA LEU A 175 -5.38 0.34 -12.96
C LEU A 175 -6.58 0.72 -12.06
N PRO A 176 -6.85 0.04 -10.93
CA PRO A 176 -7.90 0.47 -10.01
C PRO A 176 -7.71 1.91 -9.52
N PHE A 177 -6.48 2.29 -9.17
CA PHE A 177 -6.16 3.65 -8.78
C PHE A 177 -6.33 4.63 -9.94
N PHE A 178 -5.90 4.25 -11.15
CA PHE A 178 -6.10 5.09 -12.33
C PHE A 178 -7.59 5.35 -12.61
N GLN A 179 -8.43 4.32 -12.50
CA GLN A 179 -9.87 4.49 -12.65
C GLN A 179 -10.45 5.40 -11.56
N VAL A 180 -10.01 5.28 -10.30
CA VAL A 180 -10.42 6.22 -9.23
C VAL A 180 -10.10 7.67 -9.62
N VAL A 181 -8.90 7.95 -10.12
CA VAL A 181 -8.51 9.31 -10.52
C VAL A 181 -9.36 9.82 -11.69
N LEU A 182 -9.70 8.96 -12.66
CA LEU A 182 -10.61 9.31 -13.76
C LEU A 182 -12.03 9.63 -13.25
N ASN A 183 -12.57 8.80 -12.37
CA ASN A 183 -13.89 8.99 -11.78
C ASN A 183 -13.96 10.31 -11.00
N LEU A 184 -12.97 10.60 -10.15
CA LEU A 184 -12.90 11.84 -9.37
C LEU A 184 -12.73 13.09 -10.24
N SER A 185 -12.22 12.94 -11.47
CA SER A 185 -12.07 14.03 -12.43
C SER A 185 -13.32 14.28 -13.29
N GLY A 186 -14.40 13.51 -13.10
CA GLY A 186 -15.62 13.61 -13.89
C GLY A 186 -15.51 12.99 -15.29
N ASN A 187 -14.48 12.17 -15.55
CA ASN A 187 -14.24 11.53 -16.85
C ASN A 187 -14.85 10.12 -16.92
N SER A 188 -15.97 9.84 -16.24
CA SER A 188 -16.59 8.52 -16.20
C SER A 188 -18.11 8.61 -16.14
N GLU A 189 -18.80 7.69 -16.81
CA GLU A 189 -20.27 7.66 -16.88
C GLU A 189 -20.90 7.34 -15.51
N ASP A 190 -20.44 6.26 -14.86
CA ASP A 190 -20.72 5.98 -13.45
C ASP A 190 -19.45 6.18 -12.61
N PRO A 191 -19.31 7.32 -11.91
CA PRO A 191 -18.11 7.60 -11.14
C PRO A 191 -18.00 6.75 -9.86
N SER A 192 -19.02 5.98 -9.51
CA SER A 192 -18.99 5.06 -8.36
C SER A 192 -18.46 3.66 -8.69
N ALA A 193 -18.37 3.31 -9.98
CA ALA A 193 -17.91 2.01 -10.45
C ALA A 193 -16.43 2.04 -10.86
N LEU A 194 -15.69 0.95 -10.61
CA LEU A 194 -14.36 0.75 -11.20
C LEU A 194 -14.52 0.14 -12.61
N GLU A 195 -15.05 0.93 -13.53
CA GLU A 195 -15.31 0.56 -14.92
C GLU A 195 -14.92 1.73 -15.85
N GLY A 196 -14.52 1.44 -17.09
CA GLY A 196 -14.14 2.44 -18.09
C GLY A 196 -12.67 2.38 -18.54
N GLU A 197 -12.16 3.51 -19.06
CA GLU A 197 -10.88 3.60 -19.81
C GLU A 197 -9.73 2.79 -19.21
N ALA A 198 -9.50 2.93 -17.90
CA ALA A 198 -8.39 2.27 -17.23
C ALA A 198 -8.68 0.77 -17.06
N MET A 199 -9.88 0.40 -16.63
CA MET A 199 -10.23 -0.98 -16.36
C MET A 199 -10.37 -1.81 -17.65
N ASP A 200 -10.76 -1.20 -18.77
CA ASP A 200 -10.78 -1.85 -20.09
C ASP A 200 -9.39 -2.26 -20.57
N MET A 201 -8.33 -1.66 -20.00
CA MET A 201 -6.96 -2.10 -20.26
C MET A 201 -6.66 -3.51 -19.72
N LEU A 202 -7.54 -4.10 -18.90
CA LEU A 202 -7.42 -5.45 -18.35
C LEU A 202 -7.91 -6.56 -19.28
N ILE A 203 -8.55 -6.28 -20.43
CA ILE A 203 -9.26 -7.30 -21.23
C ILE A 203 -8.35 -8.46 -21.73
N GLY A 204 -7.02 -8.37 -21.61
CA GLY A 204 -6.07 -9.49 -21.84
C GLY A 204 -5.52 -10.20 -20.59
N ALA A 205 -5.76 -9.69 -19.39
CA ALA A 205 -5.27 -10.22 -18.12
C ALA A 205 -6.38 -11.01 -17.42
N HIS A 206 -6.18 -12.31 -17.20
CA HIS A 206 -7.16 -13.17 -16.51
C HIS A 206 -7.65 -12.49 -15.21
N SER A 207 -8.97 -12.30 -15.12
CA SER A 207 -9.63 -11.52 -14.09
C SER A 207 -10.27 -12.43 -13.05
N VAL A 208 -9.52 -12.70 -11.99
CA VAL A 208 -10.09 -12.80 -10.65
C VAL A 208 -9.04 -12.18 -9.75
N ALA A 209 -9.32 -11.01 -9.18
CA ALA A 209 -8.53 -10.54 -8.06
C ALA A 209 -8.65 -11.58 -6.94
N GLU A 210 -7.57 -12.31 -6.67
CA GLU A 210 -7.53 -13.21 -5.51
C GLU A 210 -7.79 -12.35 -4.27
N LYS A 211 -8.88 -12.65 -3.56
CA LYS A 211 -9.33 -11.90 -2.36
C LYS A 211 -8.22 -11.81 -1.30
N ASP A 212 -7.28 -12.75 -1.31
CA ASP A 212 -6.15 -12.84 -0.37
C ASP A 212 -4.81 -12.32 -0.96
N SER A 213 -4.85 -11.44 -1.96
CA SER A 213 -3.66 -10.78 -2.52
C SER A 213 -3.53 -9.30 -2.10
N VAL A 214 -2.38 -8.68 -2.36
CA VAL A 214 -2.22 -7.22 -2.19
C VAL A 214 -3.14 -6.47 -3.16
N ASN A 215 -3.10 -6.85 -4.45
CA ASN A 215 -3.87 -6.18 -5.50
C ASN A 215 -5.38 -6.26 -5.29
N GLY A 216 -5.92 -7.42 -4.90
CA GLY A 216 -7.35 -7.56 -4.65
C GLY A 216 -7.84 -6.66 -3.51
N ARG A 217 -7.00 -6.41 -2.50
CA ARG A 217 -7.36 -5.48 -1.43
C ARG A 217 -7.23 -4.02 -1.79
N LEU A 218 -6.26 -3.67 -2.65
CA LEU A 218 -6.19 -2.33 -3.22
C LEU A 218 -7.46 -2.04 -4.03
N GLU A 219 -7.91 -2.99 -4.85
CA GLU A 219 -9.15 -2.87 -5.62
C GLU A 219 -10.38 -2.72 -4.72
N CYS A 220 -10.55 -3.58 -3.71
CA CYS A 220 -11.67 -3.44 -2.76
C CYS A 220 -11.64 -2.10 -2.00
N SER A 221 -10.44 -1.63 -1.61
CA SER A 221 -10.29 -0.34 -0.93
C SER A 221 -10.64 0.84 -1.85
N ALA A 222 -10.26 0.76 -3.13
CA ALA A 222 -10.63 1.74 -4.15
C ALA A 222 -12.15 1.77 -4.38
N LYS A 223 -12.80 0.60 -4.52
CA LYS A 223 -14.27 0.50 -4.62
C LYS A 223 -14.97 1.10 -3.42
N LEU A 224 -14.47 0.83 -2.21
CA LEU A 224 -15.06 1.39 -0.98
C LEU A 224 -14.89 2.91 -0.91
N ALA A 225 -13.74 3.44 -1.31
CA ALA A 225 -13.52 4.88 -1.37
C ALA A 225 -14.50 5.57 -2.33
N LEU A 226 -14.70 5.02 -3.53
CA LEU A 226 -15.69 5.54 -4.48
C LEU A 226 -17.11 5.42 -3.95
N ALA A 227 -17.47 4.29 -3.35
CA ALA A 227 -18.79 4.10 -2.74
C ALA A 227 -19.05 5.14 -1.64
N TYR A 228 -18.03 5.48 -0.85
CA TYR A 228 -18.11 6.56 0.13
C TYR A 228 -18.25 7.94 -0.54
N TYR A 229 -17.38 8.30 -1.49
CA TYR A 229 -17.39 9.62 -2.13
C TYR A 229 -18.66 9.91 -2.93
N PHE A 230 -19.27 8.88 -3.52
CA PHE A 230 -20.48 8.98 -4.35
C PHE A 230 -21.73 8.44 -3.65
N GLU A 231 -21.69 8.31 -2.32
CA GLU A 231 -22.85 8.00 -1.47
C GLU A 231 -23.60 6.70 -1.81
N LYS A 232 -22.87 5.67 -2.26
CA LYS A 232 -23.40 4.33 -2.55
C LYS A 232 -23.34 3.45 -1.30
N TRP A 233 -24.22 3.71 -0.34
CA TRP A 233 -24.14 3.11 1.00
C TRP A 233 -24.39 1.60 1.03
N ASP A 234 -25.29 1.08 0.20
CA ASP A 234 -25.53 -0.37 0.09
C ASP A 234 -24.27 -1.10 -0.42
N LEU A 235 -23.58 -0.49 -1.40
CA LEU A 235 -22.31 -0.99 -1.91
C LEU A 235 -21.21 -0.89 -0.85
N ALA A 236 -21.14 0.24 -0.13
CA ALA A 236 -20.18 0.41 0.96
C ALA A 236 -20.38 -0.66 2.04
N GLU A 237 -21.61 -0.91 2.47
CA GLU A 237 -21.95 -1.95 3.46
C GLU A 237 -21.50 -3.35 3.00
N TYR A 238 -21.72 -3.68 1.73
CA TYR A 238 -21.26 -4.93 1.12
C TYR A 238 -19.72 -5.05 1.09
N LEU A 239 -19.01 -3.95 0.80
CA LEU A 239 -17.54 -3.94 0.65
C LEU A 239 -16.77 -3.96 1.97
N LEU A 240 -17.33 -3.37 3.04
CA LEU A 240 -16.69 -3.29 4.36
C LEU A 240 -16.10 -4.62 4.88
N PRO A 241 -16.82 -5.77 4.88
CA PRO A 241 -16.25 -7.04 5.32
C PRO A 241 -15.13 -7.56 4.40
N LEU A 242 -15.12 -7.19 3.11
CA LEU A 242 -14.10 -7.60 2.15
C LEU A 242 -12.79 -6.85 2.37
N VAL A 243 -12.87 -5.54 2.64
CA VAL A 243 -11.68 -4.71 2.95
C VAL A 243 -11.05 -5.09 4.29
N ALA A 244 -11.86 -5.53 5.27
CA ALA A 244 -11.38 -5.97 6.58
C ALA A 244 -10.61 -7.32 6.59
N GLY A 245 -10.37 -7.94 5.42
CA GLY A 245 -9.74 -9.25 5.28
C GLY A 245 -8.39 -9.44 6.01
N LYS A 246 -8.06 -10.70 6.34
CA LYS A 246 -7.01 -11.10 7.30
C LYS A 246 -5.57 -11.11 6.76
N TYR A 247 -5.31 -10.78 5.50
CA TYR A 247 -3.96 -10.86 4.94
C TYR A 247 -3.05 -9.81 5.63
N LYS A 248 -2.06 -10.19 6.44
CA LYS A 248 -1.29 -9.19 7.21
C LYS A 248 -0.40 -8.26 6.36
N PRO A 249 0.30 -8.73 5.30
CA PRO A 249 1.24 -7.88 4.55
C PRO A 249 0.67 -6.55 4.02
N ALA A 250 -0.55 -6.50 3.49
CA ALA A 250 -1.10 -5.22 3.03
C ALA A 250 -1.52 -4.27 4.16
N SER A 251 -1.47 -4.66 5.44
CA SER A 251 -1.65 -3.71 6.54
C SER A 251 -0.42 -2.82 6.79
N ALA A 252 0.75 -3.22 6.29
CA ALA A 252 1.96 -2.38 6.34
C ALA A 252 2.15 -1.51 5.10
N HIS A 253 1.41 -1.79 4.02
CA HIS A 253 1.47 -1.02 2.79
C HIS A 253 0.93 0.40 3.01
N TYR A 254 1.49 1.41 2.31
CA TYR A 254 1.06 2.80 2.49
C TYR A 254 -0.44 3.01 2.27
N SER A 255 -1.10 2.24 1.40
CA SER A 255 -2.55 2.38 1.18
C SER A 255 -3.41 1.90 2.35
N ALA A 256 -2.84 1.23 3.37
CA ALA A 256 -3.58 0.68 4.49
C ALA A 256 -4.36 1.75 5.28
N PHE A 257 -3.80 2.96 5.43
CA PHE A 257 -4.50 4.02 6.15
C PHE A 257 -5.71 4.56 5.36
N GLN A 258 -5.68 4.52 4.03
CA GLN A 258 -6.81 4.94 3.19
C GLN A 258 -7.97 3.97 3.31
N GLY A 259 -7.67 2.66 3.25
CA GLY A 259 -8.69 1.64 3.47
C GLY A 259 -9.30 1.76 4.87
N ALA A 260 -8.49 2.02 5.90
CA ALA A 260 -8.98 2.26 7.25
C ALA A 260 -9.81 3.54 7.37
N PHE A 261 -9.39 4.62 6.72
CA PHE A 261 -10.11 5.89 6.69
C PHE A 261 -11.48 5.75 6.02
N ALA A 262 -11.52 5.27 4.77
CA ALA A 262 -12.77 5.06 4.02
C ALA A 262 -13.71 4.09 4.76
N SER A 263 -13.16 3.02 5.35
CA SER A 263 -13.93 2.09 6.18
C SER A 263 -14.51 2.77 7.42
N GLY A 264 -13.72 3.62 8.10
CA GLY A 264 -14.15 4.35 9.28
C GLY A 264 -15.30 5.30 8.97
N MET A 265 -15.12 6.13 7.94
CA MET A 265 -16.14 7.10 7.51
C MET A 265 -17.43 6.41 7.05
N ALA A 266 -17.33 5.34 6.25
CA ALA A 266 -18.49 4.56 5.83
C ALA A 266 -19.24 3.93 7.01
N ASN A 267 -18.54 3.40 8.02
CA ASN A 267 -19.20 2.86 9.22
C ASN A 267 -19.87 3.97 10.04
N TYR A 268 -19.27 5.15 10.19
CA TYR A 268 -19.94 6.25 10.90
C TYR A 268 -21.21 6.70 10.17
N GLU A 269 -21.18 6.78 8.84
CA GLU A 269 -22.37 7.13 8.06
C GLU A 269 -23.46 6.05 8.12
N LEU A 270 -23.08 4.76 8.01
CA LEU A 270 -24.04 3.66 8.18
C LEU A 270 -24.66 3.64 9.58
N PHE A 271 -23.89 4.00 10.63
CA PHE A 271 -24.43 4.18 11.96
C PHE A 271 -25.44 5.34 12.00
N ARG A 272 -25.12 6.50 11.39
CA ARG A 272 -26.02 7.66 11.30
C ARG A 272 -27.34 7.30 10.61
N ARG A 273 -27.28 6.51 9.53
CA ARG A 273 -28.45 6.12 8.73
C ARG A 273 -29.31 5.03 9.37
N GLN A 274 -28.67 3.99 9.89
CA GLN A 274 -29.36 2.77 10.33
C GLN A 274 -29.54 2.68 11.85
N GLY A 275 -28.81 3.48 12.63
CA GLY A 275 -28.82 3.42 14.10
C GLY A 275 -28.19 2.16 14.71
N ASP A 276 -27.68 1.23 13.89
CA ASP A 276 -27.08 -0.02 14.37
C ASP A 276 -25.70 0.21 14.97
N ARG A 277 -25.60 0.00 16.30
CA ARG A 277 -24.37 0.17 17.08
C ARG A 277 -23.20 -0.69 16.58
N LYS A 278 -23.42 -1.73 15.76
CA LYS A 278 -22.34 -2.52 15.16
C LYS A 278 -21.41 -1.65 14.32
N TYR A 279 -21.94 -0.69 13.56
CA TYR A 279 -21.11 0.16 12.70
C TYR A 279 -20.30 1.14 13.52
N ARG A 280 -20.90 1.75 14.53
CA ARG A 280 -20.17 2.59 15.49
C ARG A 280 -19.00 1.84 16.12
N ARG A 281 -19.23 0.62 16.62
CA ARG A 281 -18.15 -0.21 17.20
C ARG A 281 -17.03 -0.50 16.20
N ARG A 282 -17.36 -0.75 14.93
CA ARG A 282 -16.37 -0.96 13.86
C ARG A 282 -15.57 0.31 13.56
N ALA A 283 -16.23 1.45 13.46
CA ALA A 283 -15.59 2.75 13.24
C ALA A 283 -14.66 3.12 14.41
N ASP A 284 -15.13 2.99 15.65
CA ASP A 284 -14.35 3.29 16.86
C ASP A 284 -13.12 2.37 16.98
N ALA A 285 -13.24 1.10 16.56
CA ALA A 285 -12.10 0.18 16.50
C ALA A 285 -11.04 0.64 15.47
N LEU A 286 -11.47 1.19 14.33
CA LEU A 286 -10.56 1.75 13.32
C LEU A 286 -9.92 3.06 13.81
N VAL A 287 -10.65 3.91 14.52
CA VAL A 287 -10.09 5.11 15.19
C VAL A 287 -9.03 4.71 16.19
N LYS A 288 -9.28 3.69 17.03
CA LYS A 288 -8.30 3.16 17.97
C LYS A 288 -7.06 2.62 17.26
N LYS A 289 -7.25 1.85 16.18
CA LYS A 289 -6.15 1.32 15.36
C LYS A 289 -5.28 2.43 14.77
N MET A 290 -5.90 3.44 14.15
CA MET A 290 -5.21 4.57 13.55
C MET A 290 -4.55 5.47 14.60
N SER A 291 -5.14 5.59 15.80
CA SER A 291 -4.49 6.24 16.95
C SER A 291 -3.20 5.54 17.33
N GLY A 292 -3.22 4.20 17.45
CA GLY A 292 -2.01 3.42 17.70
C GLY A 292 -0.96 3.56 16.60
N TRP A 293 -1.37 3.77 15.33
CA TRP A 293 -0.41 4.09 14.26
C TRP A 293 0.26 5.45 14.47
N VAL A 294 -0.51 6.49 14.80
CA VAL A 294 0.03 7.84 15.06
C VAL A 294 0.95 7.86 16.28
N GLU A 295 0.56 7.19 17.37
CA GLU A 295 1.38 7.04 18.59
C GLU A 295 2.72 6.37 18.29
N ASN A 296 2.73 5.39 17.38
CA ASN A 296 3.94 4.74 16.88
C ASN A 296 4.59 5.52 15.72
N GLY A 297 4.45 6.84 15.68
CA GLY A 297 5.12 7.74 14.73
C GLY A 297 4.54 7.78 13.31
N GLY A 298 3.34 7.23 13.09
CA GLY A 298 2.58 7.23 11.83
C GLY A 298 2.19 8.61 11.33
N VAL A 299 3.14 9.41 10.84
CA VAL A 299 2.94 10.84 10.53
C VAL A 299 1.81 11.10 9.53
N ASN A 300 1.69 10.25 8.50
CA ASN A 300 0.69 10.40 7.45
C ASN A 300 -0.73 9.98 7.89
N CYS A 301 -0.88 9.37 9.07
CA CYS A 301 -2.17 8.96 9.62
C CYS A 301 -2.84 10.04 10.49
N ALA A 302 -2.10 11.10 10.86
CA ALA A 302 -2.57 12.08 11.83
C ALA A 302 -3.79 12.88 11.34
N ALA A 303 -3.74 13.43 10.13
CA ALA A 303 -4.85 14.21 9.59
C ALA A 303 -6.13 13.35 9.37
N PRO A 304 -6.08 12.18 8.71
CA PRO A 304 -7.23 11.29 8.62
C PRO A 304 -7.83 10.90 9.98
N LEU A 305 -6.98 10.67 11.00
CA LEU A 305 -7.44 10.34 12.35
C LEU A 305 -8.26 11.47 12.98
N LEU A 306 -7.82 12.71 12.81
CA LEU A 306 -8.54 13.88 13.34
C LEU A 306 -9.93 14.00 12.71
N ILE A 307 -10.03 13.78 11.39
CA ILE A 307 -11.31 13.78 10.67
C ILE A 307 -12.22 12.65 11.20
N MET A 308 -11.71 11.43 11.35
CA MET A 308 -12.49 10.32 11.88
C MET A 308 -12.98 10.56 13.31
N ARG A 309 -12.15 11.17 14.18
CA ARG A 309 -12.55 11.55 15.54
C ARG A 309 -13.64 12.61 15.53
N ALA A 310 -13.52 13.62 14.66
CA ALA A 310 -14.54 14.65 14.49
C ALA A 310 -15.89 14.04 14.07
N GLU A 311 -15.86 13.12 13.10
CA GLU A 311 -17.05 12.40 12.64
C GLU A 311 -17.68 11.58 13.78
N GLY A 312 -16.89 10.83 14.53
CA GLY A 312 -17.39 10.04 15.67
C GLY A 312 -18.05 10.89 16.76
N MET A 313 -17.52 12.11 17.01
CA MET A 313 -18.15 13.08 17.91
C MET A 313 -19.46 13.60 17.33
N ALA A 314 -19.49 13.98 16.05
CA ALA A 314 -20.67 14.51 15.38
C ALA A 314 -21.86 13.53 15.36
N VAL A 315 -21.61 12.24 15.12
CA VAL A 315 -22.68 11.22 15.15
C VAL A 315 -23.17 10.94 16.58
N THR A 316 -22.39 11.30 17.60
CA THR A 316 -22.82 11.23 19.01
C THR A 316 -23.68 12.44 19.39
N SER A 317 -23.32 13.64 18.93
CA SER A 317 -24.09 14.88 19.17
C SER A 317 -25.36 15.00 18.31
N GLY A 318 -25.47 14.29 17.19
CA GLY A 318 -26.72 14.20 16.41
C GLY A 318 -27.90 13.54 17.13
N SER A 319 -27.67 12.97 18.32
CA SER A 319 -28.69 12.54 19.29
C SER A 319 -29.20 13.69 20.19
N MET A 320 -28.75 14.94 19.99
CA MET A 320 -29.09 16.11 20.82
C MET A 320 -30.52 16.65 20.67
N ASN A 321 -31.45 15.91 20.05
CA ASN A 321 -32.87 16.20 20.32
C ASN A 321 -33.28 15.81 21.76
N ASP A 322 -32.47 15.01 22.47
CA ASP A 322 -32.73 14.64 23.87
C ASP A 322 -31.98 15.52 24.89
N THR A 323 -31.07 16.40 24.48
CA THR A 323 -30.22 17.19 25.42
C THR A 323 -30.66 18.65 25.57
N LEU A 324 -31.67 19.09 24.82
CA LEU A 324 -32.33 20.39 24.99
C LEU A 324 -33.66 20.29 25.77
N ALA A 325 -33.97 19.10 26.33
CA ALA A 325 -35.18 18.83 27.10
C ALA A 325 -34.90 18.43 28.57
N ALA A 326 -33.74 18.83 29.12
CA ALA A 326 -33.39 18.65 30.54
C ALA A 326 -32.93 19.96 31.16
#